data_AF-A0AAU9VEK0-F1
#
_entry.id   AF-A0AAU9VEK0-F1
#
_cell.length_a   1.000
_cell.length_b   1.000
_cell.length_c   1.000
_cell.angle_alpha   90.00
_cell.angle_beta   90.00
_cell.angle_gamma   90.00
#
_symmetry.space_group_name_H-M   'P 1'
#
loop_
_entity.id
_entity.type
_entity.pdbx_description
1 polymer ?
#
loop_
_entity_poly.entity_id
_entity_poly.type
_entity_poly.pdbx_seq_one_letter_code
_entity_poly.pdbx_strand_id
1 'polypeptide(L)'
;MSEERELMKKRGSFKGRLTTFINYLDALNIKTLNESDATEIQLRLGKIESLYEQYDEVQTRLECITEDVHAQFSERSEFESKYYKYLAQAQSLLTKFNKDNNSISSNKSTRASNNKLVKLPTIRLPKFSGSYETWLEFHDTFTSLIHSNDDIDEINKFHYLRASLEGAAAVVIQSIESQRVTIWWLGSYCAIGLIINGC
;
A
#
# COMPACT_ATOMS: atom_id res chain seq x y z
N MET A 1 -3.58 33.40 -14.31
CA MET A 1 -3.18 34.41 -13.29
C MET A 1 -3.79 34.20 -11.90
N SER A 2 -5.10 34.34 -11.66
CA SER A 2 -5.65 34.17 -10.28
C SER A 2 -5.67 32.70 -9.82
N GLU A 3 -6.16 31.79 -10.67
CA GLU A 3 -6.24 30.35 -10.36
C GLU A 3 -4.85 29.73 -10.13
N GLU A 4 -3.91 30.02 -11.02
CA GLU A 4 -2.51 29.57 -10.93
C GLU A 4 -1.85 29.94 -9.61
N ARG A 5 -2.01 31.19 -9.15
CA ARG A 5 -1.46 31.63 -7.85
C ARG A 5 -2.06 30.85 -6.69
N GLU A 6 -3.36 30.57 -6.72
CA GLU A 6 -4.01 29.78 -5.68
C GLU A 6 -3.55 28.32 -5.67
N LEU A 7 -3.35 27.72 -6.84
CA LEU A 7 -2.80 26.37 -6.96
C LEU A 7 -1.34 26.30 -6.49
N MET A 8 -0.50 27.29 -6.81
CA MET A 8 0.86 27.36 -6.29
C MET A 8 0.91 27.47 -4.76
N LYS A 9 -0.02 28.22 -4.14
CA LYS A 9 -0.17 28.27 -2.68
C LYS A 9 -0.58 26.91 -2.10
N LYS A 10 -1.56 26.23 -2.70
CA LYS A 10 -1.97 24.88 -2.29
C LYS A 10 -0.81 23.88 -2.38
N ARG A 11 -0.07 23.88 -3.50
CA ARG A 11 1.15 23.08 -3.69
C ARG A 11 2.17 23.36 -2.59
N GLY A 12 2.42 24.63 -2.29
CA GLY A 12 3.30 25.04 -1.20
C GLY A 12 2.88 24.46 0.16
N SER A 13 1.57 24.42 0.44
CA SER A 13 1.04 23.78 1.65
C SER A 13 1.35 22.28 1.72
N PHE A 14 1.17 21.55 0.61
CA PHE A 14 1.52 20.13 0.55
C PHE A 14 3.02 19.88 0.74
N LYS A 15 3.88 20.65 0.05
CA LYS A 15 5.34 20.61 0.24
C LYS A 15 5.74 20.89 1.70
N GLY A 16 5.06 21.83 2.36
CA GLY A 16 5.26 22.12 3.78
C GLY A 16 4.94 20.92 4.67
N ARG A 17 3.79 20.27 4.46
CA ARG A 17 3.38 19.08 5.21
C ARG A 17 4.33 17.89 5.01
N LEU A 18 4.76 17.66 3.76
CA LEU A 18 5.76 16.63 3.47
C LEU A 18 7.08 16.95 4.19
N THR A 19 7.54 18.19 4.15
CA THR A 19 8.74 18.62 4.90
C THR A 19 8.60 18.39 6.41
N THR A 20 7.44 18.68 6.99
CA THR A 20 7.19 18.39 8.41
C THR A 20 7.29 16.90 8.73
N PHE A 21 6.76 16.03 7.86
CA PHE A 21 6.88 14.58 8.01
C PHE A 21 8.33 14.09 7.87
N ILE A 22 9.07 14.64 6.91
CA ILE A 22 10.49 14.36 6.71
C ILE A 22 11.28 14.69 7.97
N ASN A 23 11.12 15.91 8.49
CA ASN A 23 11.83 16.35 9.69
C ASN A 23 11.48 15.47 10.90
N TYR A 24 10.23 15.00 11.00
CA TYR A 24 9.84 14.04 12.02
C TYR A 24 10.61 12.73 11.88
N LEU A 25 10.64 12.13 10.69
CA LEU A 25 11.36 10.87 10.45
C LEU A 25 12.87 11.02 10.71
N ASP A 26 13.48 12.13 10.31
CA ASP A 26 14.91 12.38 10.50
C ASP A 26 15.26 12.65 11.97
N ALA A 27 14.31 13.11 12.78
CA ALA A 27 14.49 13.28 14.22
C ALA A 27 14.37 11.97 15.02
N LEU A 28 13.83 10.90 14.42
CA LEU A 28 13.68 9.61 15.11
C LEU A 28 15.03 8.91 15.29
N ASN A 29 15.26 8.41 16.50
CA ASN A 29 16.40 7.53 16.77
C ASN A 29 16.00 6.07 16.50
N ILE A 30 16.45 5.56 15.35
CA ILE A 30 16.17 4.20 14.87
C ILE A 30 16.51 3.11 15.89
N LYS A 31 17.50 3.34 16.78
CA LYS A 31 17.95 2.34 17.76
C LYS A 31 17.04 2.21 18.99
N THR A 32 16.20 3.21 19.25
CA THR A 32 15.34 3.28 20.45
C THR A 32 13.87 3.38 20.09
N LEU A 33 13.50 2.96 18.89
CA LEU A 33 12.13 3.04 18.39
C LEU A 33 11.20 2.22 19.30
N ASN A 34 10.17 2.86 19.84
CA ASN A 34 9.18 2.21 20.69
C ASN A 34 7.83 2.02 19.94
N GLU A 35 6.87 1.34 20.58
CA GLU A 35 5.55 1.06 19.99
C GLU A 35 4.72 2.33 19.72
N SER A 36 4.88 3.35 20.55
CA SER A 36 4.24 4.66 20.34
C SER A 36 4.79 5.35 19.10
N ASP A 37 6.12 5.31 18.90
CA ASP A 37 6.76 5.87 17.71
C ASP A 37 6.29 5.13 16.45
N ALA A 38 6.24 3.79 16.49
CA ALA A 38 5.74 3.00 15.37
C ALA A 38 4.29 3.34 15.02
N THR A 39 3.42 3.48 16.02
CA THR A 39 2.03 3.89 15.81
C THR A 39 1.93 5.30 15.21
N GLU A 40 2.71 6.25 15.70
CA GLU A 40 2.72 7.62 15.17
C GLU A 40 3.26 7.67 13.73
N ILE A 41 4.31 6.91 13.41
CA ILE A 41 4.82 6.77 12.04
C ILE A 41 3.70 6.26 11.12
N GLN A 42 2.98 5.22 11.52
CA GLN A 42 1.89 4.65 10.71
C GLN A 42 0.76 5.66 10.46
N LEU A 43 0.34 6.41 11.49
CA LEU A 43 -0.69 7.44 11.36
C LEU A 43 -0.25 8.57 10.42
N ARG A 44 0.98 9.06 10.57
CA ARG A 44 1.53 10.12 9.71
C ARG A 44 1.72 9.64 8.27
N LEU A 45 2.15 8.39 8.08
CA LEU A 45 2.31 7.76 6.78
C LEU A 45 0.98 7.73 6.02
N GLY A 46 -0.09 7.18 6.62
CA GLY A 46 -1.41 7.16 5.99
C GLY A 46 -1.95 8.56 5.70
N LYS A 47 -1.62 9.55 6.54
CA LYS A 47 -1.97 10.94 6.25
C LYS A 47 -1.22 11.50 5.04
N ILE A 48 0.05 11.17 4.87
CA ILE A 48 0.85 11.60 3.72
C ILE A 48 0.42 10.89 2.43
N GLU A 49 0.07 9.62 2.50
CA GLU A 49 -0.51 8.85 1.38
C GLU A 49 -1.80 9.51 0.88
N SER A 50 -2.76 9.80 1.76
CA SER A 50 -4.00 10.50 1.36
C SER A 50 -3.81 11.94 0.86
N LEU A 51 -2.70 12.60 1.22
CA LEU A 51 -2.41 13.95 0.72
C LEU A 51 -1.77 13.95 -0.67
N TYR A 52 -1.18 12.82 -1.09
CA TYR A 52 -0.55 12.71 -2.41
C TYR A 52 -1.55 12.92 -3.54
N GLU A 53 -2.75 12.30 -3.45
CA GLU A 53 -3.80 12.46 -4.48
C GLU A 53 -4.20 13.94 -4.66
N GLN A 54 -4.30 14.70 -3.56
CA GLN A 54 -4.63 16.12 -3.62
C GLN A 54 -3.49 16.97 -4.20
N TYR A 55 -2.23 16.57 -3.95
CA TYR A 55 -1.07 17.19 -4.59
C TYR A 55 -1.07 16.90 -6.09
N ASP A 56 -1.31 15.65 -6.48
CA ASP A 56 -1.30 15.19 -7.88
C ASP A 56 -2.34 15.94 -8.72
N GLU A 57 -3.56 16.12 -8.19
CA GLU A 57 -4.60 16.92 -8.86
C GLU A 57 -4.16 18.38 -9.04
N VAL A 58 -3.64 19.01 -7.99
CA VAL A 58 -3.16 20.41 -8.04
C VAL A 58 -2.00 20.57 -9.02
N GLN A 59 -1.05 19.63 -9.01
CA GLN A 59 0.14 19.66 -9.84
C GLN A 59 -0.21 19.41 -11.32
N THR A 60 -1.08 18.44 -11.61
CA THR A 60 -1.62 18.21 -12.95
C THR A 60 -2.35 19.44 -13.46
N ARG A 61 -3.15 20.09 -12.62
CA ARG A 61 -3.84 21.33 -13.01
C ARG A 61 -2.87 22.45 -13.32
N LEU A 62 -1.79 22.61 -12.55
CA LEU A 62 -0.72 23.58 -12.82
C LEU A 62 -0.06 23.30 -14.19
N GLU A 63 0.28 22.04 -14.47
CA GLU A 63 0.88 21.61 -15.75
C GLU A 63 -0.01 21.95 -16.96
N CYS A 64 -1.35 21.97 -16.79
CA CYS A 64 -2.28 22.34 -17.85
C CYS A 64 -2.46 23.86 -18.06
N ILE A 65 -2.21 24.69 -17.06
CA ILE A 65 -2.56 26.14 -17.11
C ILE A 65 -1.35 27.07 -17.18
N THR A 66 -0.15 26.60 -16.85
CA THR A 66 1.08 27.41 -16.87
C THR A 66 1.72 27.41 -18.26
N GLU A 67 2.33 28.52 -18.65
CA GLU A 67 3.13 28.61 -19.88
C GLU A 67 4.42 27.78 -19.79
N ASP A 68 5.05 27.74 -18.61
CA ASP A 68 6.27 26.96 -18.34
C ASP A 68 5.95 25.57 -17.76
N VAL A 69 5.50 24.68 -18.64
CA VAL A 69 5.16 23.29 -18.32
C VAL A 69 6.40 22.50 -17.87
N HIS A 70 7.57 22.79 -18.44
CA HIS A 70 8.82 22.08 -18.10
C HIS A 70 9.22 22.30 -16.64
N ALA A 71 9.12 23.54 -16.13
CA ALA A 71 9.32 23.82 -14.72
C ALA A 71 8.33 23.08 -13.82
N GLN A 72 7.07 22.92 -14.25
CA GLN A 72 6.09 22.15 -13.46
C GLN A 72 6.46 20.67 -13.40
N PHE A 73 6.86 20.05 -14.52
CA PHE A 73 7.31 18.65 -14.50
C PHE A 73 8.58 18.44 -13.66
N SER A 74 9.52 19.40 -13.68
CA SER A 74 10.69 19.36 -12.81
C SER A 74 10.27 19.39 -11.33
N GLU A 75 9.35 20.27 -10.97
CA GLU A 75 8.82 20.38 -9.60
C GLU A 75 8.10 19.09 -9.15
N ARG A 76 7.31 18.46 -10.04
CA ARG A 76 6.69 17.15 -9.77
C ARG A 76 7.76 16.09 -9.48
N SER A 77 8.76 15.98 -10.35
CA SER A 77 9.85 15.00 -10.21
C SER A 77 10.59 15.17 -8.88
N GLU A 78 10.92 16.41 -8.50
CA GLU A 78 11.57 16.71 -7.22
C GLU A 78 10.69 16.36 -6.01
N PHE A 79 9.39 16.63 -6.09
CA PHE A 79 8.45 16.30 -5.03
C PHE A 79 8.29 14.78 -4.88
N GLU A 80 8.03 14.07 -5.97
CA GLU A 80 7.84 12.62 -5.99
C GLU A 80 9.10 11.88 -5.52
N SER A 81 10.29 12.33 -5.93
CA SER A 81 11.56 11.78 -5.45
C SER A 81 11.69 11.84 -3.93
N LYS A 82 11.31 12.98 -3.32
CA LYS A 82 11.29 13.11 -1.85
C LYS A 82 10.18 12.26 -1.24
N TYR A 83 8.96 12.34 -1.78
CA TYR A 83 7.81 11.61 -1.28
C TYR A 83 8.10 10.09 -1.19
N TYR A 84 8.51 9.47 -2.29
CA TYR A 84 8.77 8.02 -2.32
C TYR A 84 9.97 7.62 -1.47
N LYS A 85 11.03 8.42 -1.45
CA LYS A 85 12.20 8.16 -0.58
C LYS A 85 11.78 8.04 0.89
N TYR A 86 11.00 9.00 1.39
CA TYR A 86 10.63 9.04 2.79
C TYR A 86 9.47 8.11 3.14
N LEU A 87 8.60 7.80 2.19
CA LEU A 87 7.58 6.75 2.32
C LEU A 87 8.25 5.37 2.51
N ALA A 88 9.23 5.04 1.67
CA ALA A 88 10.01 3.80 1.80
C ALA A 88 10.80 3.76 3.12
N GLN A 89 11.37 4.88 3.56
CA GLN A 89 12.06 4.98 4.84
C GLN A 89 11.11 4.68 6.01
N ALA A 90 9.93 5.30 6.04
CA ALA A 90 8.92 5.05 7.07
C ALA A 90 8.47 3.57 7.11
N GLN A 91 8.15 3.00 5.95
CA GLN A 91 7.75 1.59 5.85
C GLN A 91 8.86 0.64 6.30
N SER A 92 10.12 0.93 5.94
CA SER A 92 11.28 0.16 6.40
C SER A 92 11.43 0.23 7.93
N LEU A 93 11.19 1.39 8.55
CA LEU A 93 11.26 1.54 10.01
C LEU A 93 10.19 0.68 10.70
N LEU A 94 8.95 0.74 10.22
CA LEU A 94 7.84 -0.08 10.74
C LEU A 94 8.14 -1.58 10.59
N THR A 95 8.65 -1.99 9.43
CA THR A 95 9.00 -3.39 9.16
C THR A 95 10.11 -3.89 10.10
N LYS A 96 11.14 -3.08 10.32
CA LYS A 96 12.24 -3.41 11.24
C LYS A 96 11.73 -3.54 12.68
N PHE A 97 10.92 -2.59 13.13
CA PHE A 97 10.32 -2.63 14.47
C PHE A 97 9.51 -3.91 14.71
N ASN A 98 8.67 -4.30 13.75
CA ASN A 98 7.87 -5.53 13.85
C ASN A 98 8.76 -6.79 13.88
N LYS A 99 9.86 -6.80 13.13
CA LYS A 99 10.80 -7.93 13.12
C LYS A 99 11.56 -8.07 14.44
N ASP A 100 12.01 -6.96 15.03
CA ASP A 100 12.77 -6.97 16.28
C ASP A 100 11.89 -7.42 17.46
N ASN A 101 10.64 -6.93 17.53
CA ASN A 101 9.67 -7.35 18.54
C ASN A 101 9.27 -8.83 18.43
N ASN A 102 9.10 -9.34 17.21
CA ASN A 102 8.81 -10.76 17.00
C ASN A 102 10.02 -11.66 17.33
N SER A 103 11.26 -11.16 17.21
CA SER A 103 12.45 -11.94 17.57
C SER A 103 12.62 -12.15 19.08
N ILE A 104 12.18 -11.19 19.91
CA ILE A 104 12.30 -11.22 21.38
C ILE A 104 11.39 -12.30 22.01
N SER A 105 10.33 -12.73 21.33
CA SER A 105 9.44 -13.81 21.81
C SER A 105 10.04 -15.22 21.67
N SER A 106 11.23 -15.37 21.06
CA SER A 106 11.82 -16.70 20.76
C SER A 106 12.81 -17.24 21.80
N ASN A 107 13.13 -16.50 22.87
CA ASN A 107 14.16 -16.88 23.84
C ASN A 107 13.66 -17.10 25.29
N LYS A 108 12.63 -17.95 25.47
CA LYS A 108 12.36 -18.62 26.76
C LYS A 108 12.61 -20.13 26.67
N SER A 109 13.78 -20.52 27.19
CA SER A 109 14.28 -21.82 27.66
C SER A 109 13.32 -23.03 27.62
N THR A 110 13.76 -24.06 26.88
CA THR A 110 13.74 -25.50 27.22
C THR A 110 12.74 -26.01 28.25
N ARG A 111 11.64 -26.59 27.78
CA ARG A 111 11.10 -27.83 28.35
C ARG A 111 10.37 -28.55 27.25
N ALA A 112 10.66 -29.84 27.10
CA ALA A 112 9.86 -30.74 26.30
C ALA A 112 8.39 -30.60 26.71
N SER A 113 7.63 -29.88 25.91
CA SER A 113 6.19 -29.97 25.88
C SER A 113 5.80 -29.88 24.43
N ASN A 114 5.08 -30.89 24.01
CA ASN A 114 4.42 -31.02 22.74
C ASN A 114 3.41 -29.87 22.56
N ASN A 115 3.88 -28.65 22.38
CA ASN A 115 3.10 -27.63 21.71
C ASN A 115 3.10 -28.04 20.26
N LYS A 116 2.12 -28.91 19.99
CA LYS A 116 1.52 -29.13 18.68
C LYS A 116 1.81 -27.89 17.86
N LEU A 117 2.75 -28.03 16.92
CA LEU A 117 2.53 -27.48 15.61
C LEU A 117 1.08 -27.89 15.34
N VAL A 118 0.15 -26.97 15.56
CA VAL A 118 -1.17 -27.11 15.01
C VAL A 118 -0.87 -27.00 13.52
N LYS A 119 -0.43 -28.12 12.93
CA LYS A 119 -0.90 -28.53 11.64
C LYS A 119 -2.39 -28.47 11.84
N LEU A 120 -2.96 -27.30 11.56
CA LEU A 120 -4.40 -27.22 11.41
C LEU A 120 -4.69 -28.35 10.43
N PRO A 121 -5.63 -29.26 10.77
CA PRO A 121 -6.05 -30.27 9.81
C PRO A 121 -6.30 -29.52 8.51
N THR A 122 -5.69 -29.97 7.42
CA THR A 122 -5.81 -29.38 6.08
C THR A 122 -7.27 -28.94 5.92
N ILE A 123 -7.55 -27.65 6.16
CA ILE A 123 -8.92 -27.15 6.10
C ILE A 123 -9.19 -27.25 4.62
N ARG A 124 -9.96 -28.27 4.23
CA ARG A 124 -10.45 -28.41 2.88
C ARG A 124 -11.39 -27.24 2.72
N LEU A 125 -10.85 -26.11 2.25
CA LEU A 125 -11.64 -24.97 1.87
C LEU A 125 -12.73 -25.50 0.93
N PRO A 126 -14.00 -25.09 1.12
CA PRO A 126 -15.04 -25.47 0.19
C PRO A 126 -14.61 -24.99 -1.20
N LYS A 127 -14.49 -25.94 -2.13
CA LYS A 127 -14.09 -25.66 -3.50
C LYS A 127 -15.28 -25.02 -4.19
N PHE A 128 -15.13 -23.78 -4.63
CA PHE A 128 -16.17 -23.08 -5.37
C PHE A 128 -15.87 -23.14 -6.87
N SER A 129 -16.70 -23.86 -7.62
CA SER A 129 -16.55 -24.06 -9.07
C SER A 129 -17.20 -22.98 -9.93
N GLY A 130 -17.95 -22.05 -9.33
CA GLY A 130 -18.70 -21.00 -10.04
C GLY A 130 -20.23 -21.19 -10.09
N SER A 131 -20.80 -22.16 -9.38
CA SER A 131 -22.26 -22.36 -9.33
C SER A 131 -22.95 -21.33 -8.43
N TYR A 132 -23.98 -20.64 -8.95
CA TYR A 132 -24.72 -19.62 -8.19
C TYR A 132 -25.37 -20.18 -6.90
N GLU A 133 -25.85 -21.43 -6.94
CA GLU A 133 -26.51 -22.09 -5.80
C GLU A 133 -25.58 -22.33 -4.60
N THR A 134 -24.27 -22.48 -4.83
CA THR A 134 -23.28 -22.76 -3.77
C THR A 134 -22.50 -21.51 -3.34
N TRP A 135 -22.78 -20.35 -3.94
CA TRP A 135 -22.11 -19.09 -3.65
C TRP A 135 -22.41 -18.58 -2.24
N LEU A 136 -23.67 -18.65 -1.81
CA LEU A 136 -24.08 -18.14 -0.50
C LEU A 136 -23.40 -18.93 0.64
N GLU A 137 -23.42 -20.26 0.54
CA GLU A 137 -22.76 -21.16 1.50
C GLU A 137 -21.24 -20.95 1.53
N PHE A 138 -20.62 -20.77 0.36
CA PHE A 138 -19.20 -20.46 0.25
C PHE A 138 -18.85 -19.11 0.89
N HIS A 139 -19.62 -18.06 0.59
CA HIS A 139 -19.39 -16.71 1.08
C HIS A 139 -19.47 -16.64 2.60
N ASP A 140 -20.50 -17.22 3.20
CA ASP A 140 -20.69 -17.20 4.66
C ASP A 140 -19.58 -18.00 5.37
N THR A 141 -19.21 -19.14 4.81
CA THR A 141 -18.12 -19.98 5.33
C THR A 141 -16.77 -19.26 5.21
N PHE A 142 -16.46 -18.67 4.05
CA PHE A 142 -15.23 -17.93 3.83
C PHE A 142 -15.12 -16.70 4.73
N THR A 143 -16.23 -15.99 4.92
CA THR A 143 -16.29 -14.80 5.77
C THR A 143 -16.01 -15.17 7.22
N SER A 144 -16.68 -16.20 7.75
CA SER A 144 -16.51 -16.64 9.13
C SER A 144 -15.13 -17.23 9.43
N LEU A 145 -14.51 -17.93 8.47
CA LEU A 145 -13.21 -18.60 8.68
C LEU A 145 -12.00 -17.70 8.39
N ILE A 146 -12.10 -16.83 7.39
CA ILE A 146 -10.96 -16.07 6.86
C ILE A 146 -11.17 -14.57 7.01
N HIS A 147 -12.31 -14.01 6.58
CA HIS A 147 -12.49 -12.55 6.57
C HIS A 147 -12.55 -11.94 7.97
N SER A 148 -13.30 -12.57 8.89
CA SER A 148 -13.45 -12.14 10.29
C SER A 148 -12.28 -12.49 11.20
N ASN A 149 -11.21 -13.10 10.66
CA ASN A 149 -10.00 -13.38 11.41
C ASN A 149 -9.00 -12.24 11.23
N ASP A 150 -8.76 -11.48 12.30
CA ASP A 150 -7.82 -10.36 12.34
C ASP A 150 -6.35 -10.81 12.43
N ASP A 151 -6.10 -12.11 12.73
CA ASP A 151 -4.75 -12.69 12.72
C ASP A 151 -4.24 -12.98 11.30
N ILE A 152 -5.09 -12.85 10.28
CA ILE A 152 -4.75 -13.13 8.87
C ILE A 152 -4.62 -11.81 8.11
N ASP A 153 -3.42 -11.56 7.59
CA ASP A 153 -3.14 -10.40 6.73
C ASP A 153 -3.98 -10.43 5.42
N GLU A 154 -4.34 -9.27 4.88
CA GLU A 154 -5.17 -9.14 3.66
C GLU A 154 -4.56 -9.89 2.46
N ILE A 155 -3.24 -9.93 2.34
CA ILE A 155 -2.54 -10.66 1.28
C ILE A 155 -2.75 -12.17 1.45
N ASN A 156 -2.66 -12.66 2.69
CA ASN A 156 -2.92 -14.06 2.99
C ASN A 156 -4.40 -14.41 2.78
N LYS A 157 -5.34 -13.51 3.15
CA LYS A 157 -6.77 -13.67 2.86
C LYS A 157 -7.01 -13.85 1.35
N PHE A 158 -6.32 -13.06 0.52
CA PHE A 158 -6.39 -13.19 -0.94
C PHE A 158 -5.80 -14.51 -1.46
N HIS A 159 -4.67 -14.97 -0.91
CA HIS A 159 -4.10 -16.27 -1.26
C HIS A 159 -5.04 -17.43 -0.91
N TYR A 160 -5.71 -17.38 0.24
CA TYR A 160 -6.71 -18.38 0.61
C TYR A 160 -7.94 -18.34 -0.28
N LEU A 161 -8.42 -17.13 -0.64
CA LEU A 161 -9.50 -16.97 -1.61
C LEU A 161 -9.14 -17.65 -2.94
N ARG A 162 -7.96 -17.34 -3.48
CA ARG A 162 -7.47 -17.95 -4.73
C ARG A 162 -7.36 -19.48 -4.65
N ALA A 163 -6.90 -20.02 -3.52
CA ALA A 163 -6.78 -21.46 -3.32
C ALA A 163 -8.13 -22.19 -3.17
N SER A 164 -9.21 -21.46 -2.81
CA SER A 164 -10.56 -22.01 -2.63
C SER A 164 -11.43 -22.00 -3.89
N LEU A 165 -10.97 -21.36 -4.96
CA LEU A 165 -11.69 -21.23 -6.22
C LEU A 165 -11.20 -22.27 -7.23
N GLU A 166 -12.13 -22.91 -7.93
CA GLU A 166 -11.86 -23.89 -8.99
C GLU A 166 -12.71 -23.59 -10.24
N GLY A 167 -12.32 -24.15 -11.39
CA GLY A 167 -13.11 -24.03 -12.62
C GLY A 167 -13.29 -22.59 -13.11
N ALA A 168 -14.53 -22.21 -13.45
CA ALA A 168 -14.84 -20.92 -14.07
C ALA A 168 -14.57 -19.72 -13.13
N ALA A 169 -14.72 -19.90 -11.82
CA ALA A 169 -14.49 -18.83 -10.85
C ALA A 169 -13.01 -18.46 -10.71
N ALA A 170 -12.10 -19.44 -10.82
CA ALA A 170 -10.65 -19.20 -10.79
C ALA A 170 -10.18 -18.37 -12.00
N VAL A 171 -10.76 -18.60 -13.19
CA VAL A 171 -10.44 -17.87 -14.42
C VAL A 171 -10.84 -16.40 -14.33
N VAL A 172 -11.99 -16.10 -13.72
CA VAL A 172 -12.47 -14.72 -13.53
C VAL A 172 -11.54 -13.93 -12.61
N ILE A 173 -11.12 -14.50 -11.48
CA ILE A 173 -10.19 -13.82 -10.57
C ILE A 173 -8.81 -13.60 -11.20
N GLN A 174 -8.31 -14.58 -11.96
CA GLN A 174 -7.05 -14.44 -12.69
C GLN A 174 -7.11 -13.34 -13.76
N SER A 175 -8.28 -13.15 -14.40
CA SER A 175 -8.50 -12.05 -15.34
C SER A 175 -8.53 -10.68 -14.65
N ILE A 176 -9.13 -10.58 -13.45
CA ILE A 176 -9.16 -9.35 -12.64
C ILE A 176 -7.75 -8.99 -12.12
N GLU A 177 -6.94 -9.97 -11.72
CA GLU A 177 -5.53 -9.78 -11.32
C GLU A 177 -4.72 -9.21 -12.49
N SER A 178 -4.92 -9.73 -13.71
CA SER A 178 -4.28 -9.21 -14.92
C SER A 178 -4.69 -7.78 -15.25
N GLN A 179 -5.96 -7.40 -15.01
CA GLN A 179 -6.46 -6.05 -15.28
C GLN A 179 -5.99 -5.03 -14.25
N ARG A 180 -5.90 -5.40 -12.97
CA ARG A 180 -5.39 -4.50 -11.92
C ARG A 180 -3.92 -4.19 -12.14
N VAL A 181 -3.08 -5.16 -12.52
CA VAL A 181 -1.65 -4.93 -12.79
C VAL A 181 -1.43 -4.04 -14.03
N THR A 182 -2.25 -4.16 -15.07
CA THR A 182 -2.13 -3.29 -16.26
C THR A 182 -2.46 -1.81 -16.00
N ILE A 183 -3.31 -1.50 -15.03
CA ILE A 183 -3.66 -0.11 -14.70
C ILE A 183 -2.47 0.61 -14.03
N TRP A 184 -1.65 -0.09 -13.25
CA TRP A 184 -0.42 0.46 -12.66
C TRP A 184 0.73 0.56 -13.68
N TRP A 185 0.81 -0.36 -14.65
CA TRP A 185 1.88 -0.35 -15.67
C TRP A 185 1.60 0.62 -16.84
N LEU A 186 0.34 0.85 -17.22
CA LEU A 186 0.02 1.83 -18.27
C LEU A 186 0.15 3.28 -17.77
N GLY A 187 -0.05 3.54 -16.47
CA GLY A 187 0.14 4.88 -15.89
C GLY A 187 1.58 5.40 -15.98
N SER A 188 2.58 4.52 -15.78
CA SER A 188 4.00 4.92 -15.84
C SER A 188 4.59 4.90 -17.25
N TYR A 189 4.06 4.11 -18.18
CA TYR A 189 4.59 4.02 -19.56
C TYR A 189 3.90 4.96 -20.57
N CYS A 190 2.69 5.46 -20.28
CA CYS A 190 2.03 6.42 -21.18
C CYS A 190 2.70 7.81 -21.17
N ALA A 191 3.45 8.16 -20.12
CA ALA A 191 4.16 9.44 -20.02
C ALA A 191 5.55 9.45 -20.71
N ILE A 192 6.16 8.29 -20.95
CA ILE A 192 7.47 8.19 -21.62
C ILE A 192 7.31 8.03 -23.15
N GLY A 193 6.18 7.48 -23.61
CA GLY A 193 5.90 7.26 -25.04
C GLY A 193 5.44 8.50 -25.84
N LEU A 194 4.96 9.55 -25.17
CA LEU A 194 4.34 10.72 -25.83
C LEU A 194 5.28 11.93 -26.01
N ILE A 195 6.53 11.86 -25.54
CA ILE A 195 7.53 12.93 -25.73
C ILE A 195 8.57 12.58 -26.81
N ILE A 196 8.63 11.32 -27.27
CA ILE A 196 9.66 10.88 -28.23
C ILE A 196 9.11 10.68 -29.66
N ASN A 197 7.78 10.65 -29.87
CA ASN A 197 7.21 10.60 -31.22
C ASN A 197 5.95 11.47 -31.37
N GLY A 198 6.14 12.73 -31.78
CA GLY A 198 5.12 13.45 -32.56
C GLY A 198 4.54 14.73 -31.98
N CYS A 199 5.35 15.78 -31.87
CA CYS A 199 5.13 17.13 -32.45
C CYS A 199 6.24 18.08 -31.99
#